data_AF-A0A517U4E7-F1
#
_entry.id   AF-A0A517U4E7-F1
#
_cell.length_a   1.000
_cell.length_b   1.000
_cell.length_c   1.000
_cell.angle_alpha   90.00
_cell.angle_beta   90.00
_cell.angle_gamma   90.00
#
_symmetry.space_group_name_H-M   'P 1'
#
loop_
_entity.id
_entity.type
_entity.pdbx_description
1 polymer ?
#
loop_
_entity_poly.entity_id
_entity_poly.type
_entity_poly.pdbx_seq_one_letter_code
_entity_poly.pdbx_strand_id
1 'polypeptide(L)'
;MSTSRLLNVLILLLATAAGCGGKPSVSGPQNAEEFKSLTTLYYAIARNGERPKDAADFKQRIQGPLAPMAEKLKVIDAEGLFTSKRDGKPLVIVYGAPPASAGPQEVVIHEQDGVDGKRLVGFATGNVEEVDQARFDQLTPKK
;
A
#
# COMPACT_ATOMS: atom_id res chain seq x y z
N MET A 1 24.52 -34.79 59.32
CA MET A 1 25.48 -34.61 58.22
C MET A 1 25.50 -35.89 57.39
N SER A 2 24.94 -35.87 56.17
CA SER A 2 25.38 -36.71 55.04
C SER A 2 24.74 -36.18 53.74
N THR A 3 25.53 -36.23 52.67
CA THR A 3 25.51 -35.53 51.38
C THR A 3 24.41 -35.98 50.41
N SER A 4 23.70 -35.07 49.73
CA SER A 4 23.92 -34.56 48.35
C SER A 4 23.86 -35.59 47.21
N ARG A 5 22.93 -35.38 46.25
CA ARG A 5 23.08 -35.33 44.77
C ARG A 5 21.97 -36.02 43.96
N LEU A 6 21.75 -35.46 42.75
CA LEU A 6 20.98 -35.93 41.58
C LEU A 6 19.49 -35.54 41.60
N LEU A 7 19.09 -34.36 41.11
CA LEU A 7 19.07 -33.91 39.71
C LEU A 7 18.33 -34.89 38.77
N ASN A 8 17.03 -34.66 38.57
CA ASN A 8 16.36 -34.91 37.29
C ASN A 8 15.08 -34.07 37.22
N VAL A 9 15.28 -32.84 36.77
CA VAL A 9 14.25 -31.92 36.29
C VAL A 9 13.77 -32.46 34.94
N LEU A 10 12.63 -33.14 34.90
CA LEU A 10 11.98 -33.51 33.64
C LEU A 10 10.87 -32.49 33.35
N ILE A 11 11.27 -31.38 32.75
CA ILE A 11 10.38 -30.36 32.16
C ILE A 11 9.74 -31.00 30.91
N LEU A 12 8.47 -31.37 31.03
CA LEU A 12 7.65 -31.78 29.90
C LEU A 12 7.10 -30.51 29.23
N LEU A 13 7.92 -29.92 28.34
CA LEU A 13 7.53 -28.79 27.50
C LEU A 13 6.62 -29.31 26.38
N LEU A 14 5.30 -29.30 26.60
CA LEU A 14 4.31 -29.59 25.57
C LEU A 14 4.26 -28.40 24.58
N ALA A 15 5.05 -28.51 23.52
CA ALA A 15 4.97 -27.65 22.35
C ALA A 15 3.76 -28.04 21.49
N THR A 16 2.57 -27.56 21.86
CA THR A 16 1.44 -27.53 20.94
C THR A 16 1.53 -26.26 20.11
N ALA A 17 2.24 -26.36 18.98
CA ALA A 17 2.12 -25.45 17.87
C ALA A 17 0.71 -25.61 17.25
N ALA A 18 -0.25 -24.80 17.71
CA ALA A 18 -1.55 -24.68 17.08
C ALA A 18 -1.86 -23.21 16.85
N GLY A 19 -1.82 -22.79 15.58
CA GLY A 19 -2.62 -21.67 15.09
C GLY A 19 -1.97 -20.29 15.09
N CYS A 20 -0.81 -20.13 14.45
CA CYS A 20 -0.42 -18.80 13.98
C CYS A 20 -1.20 -18.47 12.70
N GLY A 21 -2.22 -17.63 12.84
CA GLY A 21 -2.67 -16.67 11.84
C GLY A 21 -2.96 -17.18 10.44
N GLY A 22 -4.18 -17.65 10.21
CA GLY A 22 -4.79 -17.52 8.90
C GLY A 22 -4.93 -16.03 8.57
N LYS A 23 -3.93 -15.45 7.90
CA LYS A 23 -4.14 -14.19 7.18
C LYS A 23 -5.00 -14.54 5.97
N PRO A 24 -6.23 -14.00 5.84
CA PRO A 24 -6.95 -14.11 4.59
C PRO A 24 -6.04 -13.61 3.46
N SER A 25 -6.02 -14.33 2.34
CA SER A 25 -5.16 -14.05 1.19
C SER A 25 -5.17 -12.56 0.87
N VAL A 26 -4.03 -11.92 1.10
CA VAL A 26 -3.88 -10.47 1.00
C VAL A 26 -3.73 -9.99 -0.46
N SER A 27 -3.74 -10.92 -1.39
CA SER A 27 -3.63 -10.74 -2.83
C SER A 27 -4.94 -11.16 -3.51
N GLY A 28 -5.99 -10.37 -3.31
CA GLY A 28 -7.27 -10.52 -3.99
C GLY A 28 -7.50 -9.45 -5.05
N PRO A 29 -8.36 -9.70 -6.07
CA PRO A 29 -8.73 -8.71 -7.10
C PRO A 29 -9.22 -7.38 -6.49
N GLN A 30 -9.95 -7.47 -5.38
CA GLN A 30 -10.49 -6.32 -4.66
C GLN A 30 -9.41 -5.33 -4.19
N ASN A 31 -8.23 -5.82 -3.80
CA ASN A 31 -7.14 -4.95 -3.33
C ASN A 31 -6.50 -4.16 -4.48
N ALA A 32 -6.39 -4.78 -5.65
CA ALA A 32 -5.93 -4.11 -6.86
C ALA A 32 -6.97 -3.09 -7.36
N GLU A 33 -8.26 -3.39 -7.22
CA GLU A 33 -9.35 -2.47 -7.56
C GLU A 33 -9.33 -1.20 -6.70
N GLU A 34 -9.15 -1.32 -5.38
CA GLU A 34 -9.06 -0.15 -4.49
C GLU A 34 -7.84 0.72 -4.78
N PHE A 35 -6.68 0.11 -5.03
CA PHE A 35 -5.47 0.83 -5.45
C PHE A 35 -5.71 1.56 -6.78
N LYS A 36 -6.40 0.93 -7.73
CA LYS A 36 -6.81 1.53 -9.00
C LYS A 36 -7.80 2.68 -8.81
N SER A 37 -8.74 2.56 -7.88
CA SER A 37 -9.68 3.64 -7.55
C SER A 37 -8.93 4.85 -6.99
N LEU A 38 -8.00 4.66 -6.06
CA LEU A 38 -7.18 5.76 -5.53
C LEU A 38 -6.33 6.41 -6.63
N THR A 39 -5.69 5.61 -7.49
CA THR A 39 -4.90 6.11 -8.63
C THR A 39 -5.75 6.89 -9.62
N THR A 40 -6.99 6.45 -9.87
CA THR A 40 -7.96 7.16 -10.72
C THR A 40 -8.37 8.51 -10.12
N LEU A 41 -8.61 8.54 -8.81
CA LEU A 41 -8.95 9.78 -8.09
C LEU A 41 -7.77 10.77 -8.10
N TYR A 42 -6.55 10.28 -7.96
CA TYR A 42 -5.34 11.10 -8.10
C TYR A 42 -5.25 11.69 -9.51
N TYR A 43 -5.43 10.86 -10.54
CA TYR A 43 -5.41 11.31 -11.93
C TYR A 43 -6.47 12.38 -12.22
N ALA A 44 -7.66 12.28 -11.62
CA ALA A 44 -8.71 13.29 -11.77
C ALA A 44 -8.27 14.69 -11.32
N ILE A 45 -7.34 14.76 -10.37
CA ILE A 45 -6.68 16.00 -9.93
C ILE A 45 -5.52 16.33 -10.89
N ALA A 46 -4.65 15.35 -11.15
CA ALA A 46 -3.43 15.49 -11.96
C ALA A 46 -3.65 15.95 -13.40
N ARG A 47 -4.76 15.55 -14.02
CA ARG A 47 -5.09 15.94 -15.40
C ARG A 47 -5.29 17.45 -15.60
N ASN A 48 -5.48 18.20 -14.51
CA ASN A 48 -5.56 19.66 -14.52
C ASN A 48 -4.21 20.33 -14.22
N GLY A 49 -3.11 19.57 -14.15
CA GLY A 49 -1.79 20.08 -13.79
C GLY A 49 -1.57 20.29 -12.28
N GLU A 50 -2.49 19.84 -11.43
CA GLU A 50 -2.41 19.96 -9.98
C GLU A 50 -2.03 18.62 -9.32
N ARG A 51 -1.57 18.65 -8.06
CA ARG A 51 -1.56 17.46 -7.20
C ARG A 51 -2.17 17.82 -5.86
N PRO A 52 -2.62 16.84 -5.07
CA PRO A 52 -2.93 17.12 -3.68
C PRO A 52 -1.70 17.68 -2.97
N LYS A 53 -1.91 18.64 -2.07
CA LYS A 53 -0.82 19.28 -1.31
C LYS A 53 -0.17 18.33 -0.32
N ASP A 54 -0.99 17.47 0.27
CA ASP A 54 -0.64 16.44 1.24
C ASP A 54 -1.78 15.42 1.33
N ALA A 55 -1.66 14.46 2.25
CA ALA A 55 -2.67 13.43 2.46
C ALA A 55 -4.02 13.99 2.93
N ALA A 56 -4.02 15.07 3.74
CA ALA A 56 -5.25 15.65 4.26
C ALA A 56 -6.03 16.37 3.14
N ASP A 57 -5.34 17.15 2.30
CA ASP A 57 -5.92 17.75 1.09
C ASP A 57 -6.47 16.67 0.16
N PHE A 58 -5.77 15.56 -0.03
CA PHE A 58 -6.26 14.49 -0.90
C PHE A 58 -7.54 13.86 -0.35
N LYS A 59 -7.57 13.50 0.95
CA LYS A 59 -8.77 12.98 1.61
C LYS A 59 -9.95 13.95 1.51
N GLN A 60 -9.70 15.24 1.75
CA GLN A 60 -10.73 16.28 1.63
C GLN A 60 -11.26 16.37 0.19
N ARG A 61 -10.39 16.27 -0.83
CA ARG A 61 -10.82 16.26 -2.23
C ARG A 61 -11.68 15.04 -2.55
N ILE A 62 -11.33 13.86 -2.05
CA ILE A 62 -12.11 12.61 -2.20
C ILE A 62 -13.49 12.75 -1.56
N GLN A 63 -13.57 13.32 -0.36
CA GLN A 63 -14.82 13.48 0.39
C GLN A 63 -15.68 14.67 -0.08
N GLY A 64 -15.11 15.61 -0.82
CA GLY A 64 -15.80 16.80 -1.33
C GLY A 64 -15.92 16.77 -2.86
N PRO A 65 -15.11 17.56 -3.59
CA PRO A 65 -15.22 17.70 -5.05
C PRO A 65 -15.24 16.39 -5.85
N LEU A 66 -14.54 15.35 -5.40
CA LEU A 66 -14.48 14.05 -6.08
C LEU A 66 -15.49 13.03 -5.53
N ALA A 67 -16.32 13.36 -4.54
CA ALA A 67 -17.25 12.42 -3.92
C ALA A 67 -18.14 11.67 -4.94
N PRO A 68 -18.72 12.33 -5.98
CA PRO A 68 -19.50 11.61 -7.00
C PRO A 68 -18.69 10.59 -7.82
N MET A 69 -17.37 10.83 -7.98
CA MET A 69 -16.48 9.89 -8.64
C MET A 69 -16.07 8.76 -7.68
N ALA A 70 -15.77 9.09 -6.43
CA ALA A 70 -15.45 8.12 -5.38
C ALA A 70 -16.59 7.11 -5.18
N GLU A 71 -17.85 7.58 -5.18
CA GLU A 71 -19.04 6.73 -5.10
C GLU A 71 -19.14 5.76 -6.29
N LYS A 72 -18.94 6.25 -7.53
CA LYS A 72 -18.93 5.40 -8.73
C LYS A 72 -17.81 4.36 -8.71
N LEU A 73 -16.68 4.69 -8.09
CA LEU A 73 -15.54 3.80 -7.87
C LEU A 73 -15.72 2.89 -6.66
N LYS A 74 -16.89 2.93 -5.99
CA LYS A 74 -17.22 2.14 -4.79
C LYS A 74 -16.20 2.35 -3.66
N VAL A 75 -15.67 3.56 -3.53
CA VAL A 75 -14.82 3.94 -2.39
C VAL A 75 -15.72 4.16 -1.18
N ILE A 76 -15.74 3.18 -0.27
CA ILE A 76 -16.58 3.19 0.94
C ILE A 76 -15.86 3.90 2.09
N ASP A 77 -14.54 3.75 2.17
CA ASP A 77 -13.70 4.33 3.22
C ASP A 77 -12.51 5.06 2.59
N ALA A 78 -12.54 6.38 2.65
CA ALA A 78 -11.47 7.22 2.12
C ALA A 78 -10.17 7.10 2.92
N GLU A 79 -10.22 6.74 4.22
CA GLU A 79 -9.01 6.59 5.03
C GLU A 79 -8.30 5.27 4.74
N GLY A 80 -9.07 4.19 4.63
CA GLY A 80 -8.57 2.86 4.29
C GLY A 80 -7.83 2.79 2.95
N LEU A 81 -8.11 3.71 2.01
CA LEU A 81 -7.42 3.76 0.72
C LEU A 81 -5.91 4.10 0.83
N PHE A 82 -5.48 4.77 1.89
CA PHE A 82 -4.09 5.25 2.02
C PHE A 82 -3.15 4.21 2.62
N THR A 83 -3.65 3.00 2.88
CA THR A 83 -2.87 1.85 3.34
C THR A 83 -2.98 0.75 2.32
N SER A 84 -1.86 0.17 1.88
CA SER A 84 -1.94 -1.04 1.07
C SER A 84 -2.50 -2.15 1.92
N LYS A 85 -3.60 -2.74 1.43
CA LYS A 85 -4.14 -3.95 2.04
C LYS A 85 -3.17 -5.12 1.91
N ARG A 86 -2.32 -5.16 0.86
CA ARG A 86 -1.37 -6.26 0.54
C ARG A 86 -0.23 -6.35 1.55
N ASP A 87 0.49 -5.24 1.74
CA ASP A 87 1.67 -5.21 2.64
C ASP A 87 1.35 -4.64 4.03
N GLY A 88 0.14 -4.09 4.23
CA GLY A 88 -0.31 -3.51 5.49
C GLY A 88 0.35 -2.16 5.83
N LYS A 89 1.11 -1.57 4.90
CA LYS A 89 1.84 -0.33 5.11
C LYS A 89 1.14 0.86 4.45
N PRO A 90 1.38 2.09 4.94
CA PRO A 90 0.91 3.29 4.25
C PRO A 90 1.44 3.35 2.82
N LEU A 91 0.59 3.70 1.87
CA LEU A 91 1.01 3.94 0.49
C LEU A 91 1.94 5.15 0.42
N VAL A 92 2.94 5.08 -0.44
CA VAL A 92 3.75 6.24 -0.79
C VAL A 92 3.02 6.99 -1.89
N ILE A 93 2.68 8.25 -1.64
CA ILE A 93 1.95 9.11 -2.56
C ILE A 93 2.76 10.38 -2.77
N VAL A 94 2.93 10.77 -4.03
CA VAL A 94 3.61 12.01 -4.40
C VAL A 94 2.65 13.18 -4.28
N TYR A 95 3.02 14.17 -3.48
CA TYR A 95 2.24 15.38 -3.22
C TYR A 95 2.95 16.64 -3.71
N GLY A 96 2.24 17.76 -3.73
CA GLY A 96 2.80 19.08 -4.03
C GLY A 96 2.97 19.37 -5.52
N ALA A 97 3.85 20.31 -5.87
CA ALA A 97 4.03 20.67 -7.29
C ALA A 97 4.73 19.53 -8.05
N PRO A 98 4.28 19.17 -9.27
CA PRO A 98 5.03 18.27 -10.13
C PRO A 98 6.43 18.85 -10.42
N PRO A 99 7.49 18.04 -10.48
CA PRO A 99 8.78 18.49 -10.97
C PRO A 99 8.66 18.94 -12.44
N ALA A 100 9.51 19.86 -12.88
CA ALA A 100 9.50 20.32 -14.28
C ALA A 100 9.77 19.19 -15.30
N SER A 101 10.41 18.10 -14.85
CA SER A 101 10.68 16.89 -15.62
C SER A 101 9.57 15.82 -15.53
N ALA A 102 8.43 16.13 -14.94
CA ALA A 102 7.29 15.21 -14.83
C ALA A 102 6.84 14.74 -16.22
N GLY A 103 6.75 13.43 -16.40
CA GLY A 103 6.34 12.79 -17.64
C GLY A 103 5.14 11.86 -17.46
N PRO A 104 4.54 11.35 -18.54
CA PRO A 104 3.36 10.49 -18.47
C PRO A 104 3.62 9.13 -17.77
N GLN A 105 4.87 8.69 -17.64
CA GLN A 105 5.25 7.48 -16.90
C GLN A 105 5.69 7.77 -15.45
N GLU A 106 5.43 8.95 -14.94
CA GLU A 106 5.75 9.27 -13.55
C GLU A 106 4.89 8.43 -12.59
N VAL A 107 5.59 7.74 -11.67
CA VAL A 107 4.98 7.05 -10.54
C VAL A 107 4.53 8.08 -9.51
N VAL A 108 3.24 8.04 -9.16
CA VAL A 108 2.64 8.97 -8.20
C VAL A 108 2.08 8.28 -6.97
N ILE A 109 1.82 6.97 -7.04
CA ILE A 109 1.38 6.14 -5.91
C ILE A 109 2.12 4.81 -6.00
N HIS A 110 2.65 4.29 -4.90
CA HIS A 110 3.18 2.93 -4.87
C HIS A 110 3.14 2.30 -3.47
N GLU A 111 3.19 0.98 -3.44
CA GLU A 111 3.40 0.21 -2.21
C GLU A 111 4.80 0.43 -1.65
N GLN A 112 4.97 0.35 -0.33
CA GLN A 112 6.30 0.47 0.28
C GLN A 112 7.12 -0.78 0.03
N ASP A 113 6.58 -1.93 0.42
CA ASP A 113 7.28 -3.20 0.30
C ASP A 113 6.68 -4.04 -0.81
N GLY A 114 5.35 -4.04 -0.94
CA GLY A 114 4.62 -4.98 -1.78
C GLY A 114 4.61 -6.40 -1.19
N VAL A 115 4.24 -7.38 -2.01
CA VAL A 115 4.20 -8.81 -1.63
C VAL A 115 4.78 -9.67 -2.74
N ASP A 116 5.36 -10.82 -2.39
CA ASP A 116 5.97 -11.76 -3.34
C ASP A 116 7.01 -11.13 -4.28
N GLY A 117 7.75 -10.12 -3.78
CA GLY A 117 8.77 -9.40 -4.55
C GLY A 117 8.21 -8.44 -5.60
N LYS A 118 6.91 -8.16 -5.57
CA LYS A 118 6.21 -7.27 -6.50
C LYS A 118 5.46 -6.15 -5.79
N ARG A 119 5.33 -5.01 -6.45
CA ARG A 119 4.62 -3.81 -5.95
C ARG A 119 3.58 -3.33 -6.94
N LEU A 120 2.44 -2.88 -6.44
CA LEU A 120 1.52 -2.04 -7.20
C LEU A 120 2.09 -0.63 -7.31
N VAL A 121 2.02 -0.09 -8.52
CA VAL A 121 2.48 1.23 -8.92
C VAL A 121 1.38 1.92 -9.72
N GLY A 122 1.01 3.11 -9.30
CA GLY A 122 0.04 3.99 -9.94
C GLY A 122 0.74 5.17 -10.62
N PHE A 123 0.39 5.42 -11.87
CA PHE A 123 1.00 6.45 -12.70
C PHE A 123 0.16 7.73 -12.77
N ALA A 124 0.81 8.84 -13.11
CA ALA A 124 0.15 10.14 -13.30
C ALA A 124 -0.97 10.12 -14.35
N THR A 125 -1.00 9.11 -15.23
CA THR A 125 -2.04 8.88 -16.25
C THR A 125 -3.25 8.09 -15.75
N GLY A 126 -3.25 7.65 -14.49
CA GLY A 126 -4.31 6.81 -13.92
C GLY A 126 -4.10 5.30 -14.10
N ASN A 127 -3.07 4.89 -14.84
CA ASN A 127 -2.73 3.48 -15.02
C ASN A 127 -2.15 2.88 -13.75
N VAL A 128 -2.37 1.58 -13.57
CA VAL A 128 -1.77 0.78 -12.49
C VAL A 128 -1.04 -0.41 -13.08
N GLU A 129 0.17 -0.67 -12.60
CA GLU A 129 0.95 -1.86 -12.92
C GLU A 129 1.38 -2.57 -11.65
N GLU A 130 1.47 -3.90 -11.73
CA GLU A 130 2.22 -4.69 -10.74
C GLU A 130 3.61 -4.96 -11.32
N VAL A 131 4.65 -4.52 -10.61
CA VAL A 131 6.02 -4.55 -11.11
C VAL A 131 6.95 -5.26 -10.13
N ASP A 132 7.98 -5.92 -10.65
CA ASP A 132 9.07 -6.45 -9.82
C ASP A 132 10.05 -5.34 -9.40
N GLN A 133 11.02 -5.70 -8.55
CA GLN A 133 12.02 -4.75 -8.05
C GLN A 133 12.84 -4.11 -9.19
N ALA A 134 13.22 -4.88 -10.21
CA ALA A 134 14.05 -4.36 -11.30
C ALA A 134 13.31 -3.30 -12.12
N ARG A 135 12.02 -3.51 -12.38
CA ARG A 135 11.16 -2.54 -13.05
C ARG A 135 10.86 -1.34 -12.15
N PHE A 136 10.64 -1.56 -10.85
CA PHE A 136 10.43 -0.47 -9.88
C PHE A 136 11.64 0.49 -9.83
N ASP A 137 12.86 -0.05 -9.86
CA ASP A 137 14.11 0.72 -9.87
C ASP A 137 14.31 1.55 -11.15
N GLN A 138 13.68 1.17 -12.27
CA GLN A 138 13.69 1.96 -13.52
C GLN A 138 12.68 3.09 -13.49
N LEU A 139 11.55 2.87 -12.81
CA LEU A 139 10.42 3.80 -12.77
C LEU A 139 10.59 4.89 -11.71
N THR A 140 11.33 4.59 -10.65
CA THR A 140 11.55 5.51 -9.54
C THR A 140 13.00 6.00 -9.55
N PRO A 141 13.24 7.31 -9.38
CA PRO A 141 14.61 7.81 -9.32
C PRO A 141 15.33 7.21 -8.11
N LYS A 142 16.58 6.78 -8.31
CA LYS A 142 17.45 6.33 -7.22
C LYS A 142 17.71 7.50 -6.28
N LYS A 143 17.39 7.33 -5.01
CA LYS A 143 17.74 8.28 -3.94
C LYS A 143 19.24 8.32 -3.70
#